data_AF-A0A142EIS4-F1
#
_entry.id   AF-A0A142EIS4-F1
#
_cell.length_a   1.000
_cell.length_b   1.000
_cell.length_c   1.000
_cell.angle_alpha   90.00
_cell.angle_beta   90.00
_cell.angle_gamma   90.00
#
_symmetry.space_group_name_H-M   'P 1'
#
loop_
_entity.id
_entity.type
_entity.pdbx_description
1 polymer ?
#
loop_
_entity_poly.entity_id
_entity_poly.type
_entity_poly.pdbx_seq_one_letter_code
_entity_poly.pdbx_strand_id
1 'polypeptide(L)'
;MKRFSQFLLLAIALVSGIVFQSQAQVATSVNPSGFGDRQFSMDTIFSNKRIRDDDKMYQISVWRRIDLREKYNLSLYGSGDNKSNGIINNIYKAVVDENALEVFRDENFTQPLSIAEFQENFWLSANGDSIFVKQLYYLDFKEDFVFDRHHSDLVFDIKFVELVMPSVTNANAGQKTIGFIRYKDFVNYFKYHPSARWLNFQNISKSLTYDEAFESRLFRSVVRRFTNPDEALIADMVNADHPDPEMQAYINSLAFEYKLLEFENSLWEW
;
A
#
# COMPACT_ATOMS: atom_id res chain seq x y z
N MET A 1 -37.86 44.08 -59.06
CA MET A 1 -37.45 43.07 -58.06
C MET A 1 -36.80 41.83 -58.71
N LYS A 2 -35.76 41.98 -59.56
CA LYS A 2 -35.09 40.83 -60.22
C LYS A 2 -33.56 40.80 -60.07
N ARG A 3 -32.94 41.82 -59.47
CA ARG A 3 -31.47 41.85 -59.23
C ARG A 3 -31.06 41.47 -57.81
N PHE A 4 -31.99 41.35 -56.87
CA PHE A 4 -31.70 40.96 -55.48
C PHE A 4 -31.58 39.42 -55.29
N SER A 5 -32.26 38.65 -56.15
CA SER A 5 -32.19 37.18 -56.15
C SER A 5 -30.87 36.63 -56.70
N GLN A 6 -30.20 37.37 -57.60
CA GLN A 6 -28.92 36.94 -58.18
C GLN A 6 -27.75 37.07 -57.21
N PHE A 7 -27.77 38.06 -56.30
CA PHE A 7 -26.77 38.18 -55.24
C PHE A 7 -27.00 37.18 -54.09
N LEU A 8 -28.25 36.77 -53.85
CA LEU A 8 -28.55 35.72 -52.86
C LEU A 8 -28.06 34.34 -53.33
N LEU A 9 -28.20 34.02 -54.62
CA LEU A 9 -27.74 32.76 -55.19
C LEU A 9 -26.21 32.67 -55.28
N LEU A 10 -25.51 33.78 -55.52
CA LEU A 10 -24.04 33.81 -55.49
C LEU A 10 -23.49 33.65 -54.07
N ALA A 11 -24.19 34.19 -53.06
CA ALA A 11 -23.84 34.01 -51.65
C ALA A 11 -24.07 32.57 -51.16
N ILE A 12 -25.06 31.86 -51.70
CA ILE A 12 -25.34 30.45 -51.36
C ILE A 12 -24.37 29.49 -52.10
N ALA A 13 -23.89 29.85 -53.30
CA ALA A 13 -22.89 29.08 -54.04
C ALA A 13 -21.47 29.16 -53.41
N LEU A 14 -21.18 30.20 -52.63
CA LEU A 14 -19.92 30.31 -51.86
C LEU A 14 -19.95 29.51 -50.55
N VAL A 15 -21.12 29.02 -50.13
CA VAL A 15 -21.31 28.21 -48.91
C VAL A 15 -21.36 26.70 -49.21
N SER A 16 -21.46 26.29 -50.49
CA SER A 16 -21.56 24.88 -50.90
C SER A 16 -20.30 24.36 -51.59
N GLY A 17 -19.14 24.59 -50.97
CA GLY A 17 -17.91 23.88 -51.31
C GLY A 17 -17.98 22.43 -50.86
N ILE A 18 -18.44 21.55 -51.74
CA ILE A 18 -18.44 20.09 -51.54
C ILE A 18 -16.98 19.62 -51.52
N VAL A 19 -16.46 19.33 -50.32
CA VAL A 19 -15.18 18.66 -50.14
C VAL A 19 -15.42 17.16 -50.29
N PHE A 20 -15.09 16.59 -51.45
CA PHE A 20 -14.90 15.15 -51.59
C PHE A 20 -13.65 14.75 -50.79
N GLN A 21 -13.82 14.29 -49.54
CA GLN A 21 -12.75 13.60 -48.83
C GLN A 21 -12.72 12.14 -49.32
N SER A 22 -11.70 11.81 -50.11
CA SER A 22 -11.28 10.43 -50.33
C SER A 22 -10.95 9.81 -48.98
N GLN A 23 -11.74 8.84 -48.52
CA GLN A 23 -11.42 7.99 -47.38
C GLN A 23 -10.31 7.03 -47.84
N ALA A 24 -9.05 7.44 -47.69
CA ALA A 24 -7.95 6.50 -47.61
C ALA A 24 -8.17 5.67 -46.33
N GLN A 25 -8.22 4.34 -46.43
CA GLN A 25 -8.20 3.48 -45.26
C GLN A 25 -6.88 3.70 -44.52
N VAL A 26 -6.95 4.43 -43.40
CA VAL A 26 -5.82 4.59 -42.47
C VAL A 26 -5.68 3.28 -41.72
N ALA A 27 -4.46 2.72 -41.72
CA ALA A 27 -4.12 1.54 -40.96
C ALA A 27 -4.58 1.68 -39.50
N THR A 28 -5.34 0.71 -39.00
CA THR A 28 -5.73 0.65 -37.59
C THR A 28 -4.53 0.22 -36.75
N SER A 29 -3.63 1.15 -36.48
CA SER A 29 -2.88 1.15 -35.24
C SER A 29 -3.02 2.54 -34.62
N VAL A 30 -3.53 2.56 -33.38
CA VAL A 30 -3.47 3.70 -32.46
C VAL A 30 -3.97 5.04 -33.00
N ASN A 31 -5.30 5.20 -33.17
CA ASN A 31 -5.89 6.55 -33.21
C ASN A 31 -6.54 6.87 -31.85
N PRO A 32 -6.09 7.90 -31.11
CA PRO A 32 -6.80 8.39 -29.94
C PRO A 32 -8.03 9.15 -30.44
N SER A 33 -9.21 8.67 -30.03
CA SER A 33 -10.47 9.35 -30.25
C SER A 33 -10.44 10.74 -29.61
N GLY A 34 -10.95 11.77 -30.31
CA GLY A 34 -11.08 13.16 -29.84
C GLY A 34 -12.08 13.39 -28.71
N PHE A 35 -12.18 12.45 -27.76
CA PHE A 35 -12.90 12.55 -26.50
C PHE A 35 -11.98 12.04 -25.40
N GLY A 36 -11.17 12.95 -24.84
CA GLY A 36 -10.24 12.66 -23.76
C GLY A 36 -9.09 11.75 -24.19
N ASP A 37 -7.87 12.09 -23.78
CA ASP A 37 -6.80 11.10 -23.77
C ASP A 37 -7.33 9.84 -23.07
N ARG A 38 -7.01 8.64 -23.59
CA ARG A 38 -7.22 7.41 -22.83
C ARG A 38 -6.28 7.46 -21.62
N GLN A 39 -6.66 8.20 -20.60
CA GLN A 39 -5.91 8.30 -19.37
C GLN A 39 -6.09 6.97 -18.68
N PHE A 40 -5.07 6.12 -18.81
CA PHE A 40 -5.03 4.83 -18.14
C PHE A 40 -5.37 5.04 -16.66
N SER A 41 -6.37 4.30 -16.16
CA SER A 41 -6.71 4.32 -14.75
C SER A 41 -5.52 3.73 -13.98
N MET A 42 -5.01 4.52 -13.04
CA MET A 42 -3.91 4.14 -12.15
C MET A 42 -4.37 4.42 -10.73
N ASP A 43 -4.08 3.49 -9.83
CA ASP A 43 -4.31 3.67 -8.41
C ASP A 43 -3.29 4.67 -7.85
N THR A 44 -3.69 5.93 -7.70
CA THR A 44 -2.84 6.99 -7.15
C THR A 44 -2.98 7.16 -5.63
N ILE A 45 -3.93 6.45 -5.02
CA ILE A 45 -4.30 6.63 -3.60
C ILE A 45 -3.55 5.62 -2.75
N PHE A 46 -3.64 4.34 -3.11
CA PHE A 46 -3.07 3.25 -2.31
C PHE A 46 -1.70 2.81 -2.84
N SER A 47 -1.52 2.77 -4.16
CA SER A 47 -0.26 2.32 -4.75
C SER A 47 0.79 3.43 -4.75
N ASN A 48 2.01 3.07 -4.32
CA ASN A 48 3.20 3.89 -4.61
C ASN A 48 3.76 3.60 -6.01
N LYS A 49 3.48 2.40 -6.54
CA LYS A 49 3.98 1.95 -7.84
C LYS A 49 3.05 2.41 -8.95
N ARG A 50 3.62 2.72 -10.11
CA ARG A 50 2.84 3.22 -11.27
C ARG A 50 2.37 2.06 -12.13
N ILE A 51 1.50 1.22 -11.58
CA ILE A 51 0.88 0.08 -12.28
C ILE A 51 -0.49 0.51 -12.79
N ARG A 52 -0.77 0.27 -14.07
CA ARG A 52 -2.09 0.54 -14.67
C ARG A 52 -3.07 -0.54 -14.27
N ASP A 53 -4.33 -0.18 -14.05
CA ASP A 53 -5.37 -1.15 -13.70
C ASP A 53 -5.57 -2.18 -14.82
N ASP A 54 -5.48 -1.76 -16.08
CA ASP A 54 -5.59 -2.63 -17.26
C ASP A 54 -4.44 -3.66 -17.38
N ASP A 55 -3.28 -3.36 -16.78
CA ASP A 55 -2.09 -4.22 -16.85
C ASP A 55 -2.06 -5.25 -15.69
N LYS A 56 -2.94 -5.12 -14.69
CA LYS A 56 -3.06 -6.08 -13.59
C LYS A 56 -3.80 -7.32 -14.07
N MET A 57 -3.07 -8.40 -14.37
CA MET A 57 -3.68 -9.66 -14.81
C MET A 57 -4.11 -10.55 -13.64
N TYR A 58 -3.39 -10.46 -12.53
CA TYR A 58 -3.68 -11.21 -11.32
C TYR A 58 -3.36 -10.36 -10.09
N GLN A 59 -4.20 -10.46 -9.06
CA GLN A 59 -4.01 -9.75 -7.80
C GLN A 59 -4.54 -10.59 -6.64
N ILE A 60 -3.71 -10.74 -5.60
CA ILE A 60 -4.14 -11.18 -4.26
C ILE A 60 -3.71 -10.13 -3.24
N SER A 61 -4.61 -9.72 -2.36
CA SER A 61 -4.25 -8.91 -1.19
C SER A 61 -3.85 -9.80 -0.02
N VAL A 62 -2.76 -9.43 0.64
CA VAL A 62 -2.20 -10.13 1.79
C VAL A 62 -1.97 -9.11 2.90
N TRP A 63 -2.45 -9.41 4.10
CA TRP A 63 -2.19 -8.62 5.30
C TRP A 63 -1.13 -9.35 6.10
N ARG A 64 -0.03 -8.66 6.35
CA ARG A 64 1.13 -9.20 7.04
C ARG A 64 1.40 -8.41 8.31
N ARG A 65 2.04 -9.10 9.25
CA ARG A 65 2.49 -8.53 10.51
C ARG A 65 4.00 -8.66 10.61
N ILE A 66 4.66 -7.55 10.91
CA ILE A 66 6.07 -7.49 11.29
C ILE A 66 6.12 -7.43 12.83
N ASP A 67 6.63 -8.47 13.48
CA ASP A 67 7.01 -8.38 14.90
C ASP A 67 8.42 -7.82 14.99
N LEU A 68 8.54 -6.61 15.52
CA LEU A 68 9.78 -5.87 15.65
C LEU A 68 10.74 -6.49 16.68
N ARG A 69 10.26 -7.36 17.58
CA ARG A 69 11.09 -8.06 18.56
C ARG A 69 11.86 -9.23 17.96
N GLU A 70 11.46 -9.72 16.79
CA GLU A 70 12.19 -10.77 16.10
C GLU A 70 13.62 -10.31 15.77
N LYS A 71 14.60 -11.22 15.90
CA LYS A 71 16.02 -10.92 15.67
C LYS A 71 16.28 -10.29 14.29
N TYR A 72 15.53 -10.71 13.27
CA TYR A 72 15.64 -10.19 11.91
C TYR A 72 15.14 -8.74 11.79
N ASN A 73 14.14 -8.35 12.59
CA ASN A 73 13.45 -7.06 12.51
C ASN A 73 14.00 -6.01 13.49
N LEU A 74 15.01 -6.35 14.31
CA LEU A 74 15.61 -5.41 15.26
C LEU A 74 16.09 -4.11 14.61
N SER A 75 16.49 -4.18 13.34
CA SER A 75 16.89 -3.03 12.52
C SER A 75 15.80 -1.97 12.36
N LEU A 76 14.53 -2.39 12.36
CA LEU A 76 13.35 -1.51 12.34
C LEU A 76 12.91 -1.13 13.75
N TYR A 77 13.14 -2.00 14.73
CA TYR A 77 12.71 -1.78 16.12
C TYR A 77 13.49 -0.65 16.81
N GLY A 78 14.76 -0.49 16.47
CA GLY A 78 15.63 0.51 17.07
C GLY A 78 16.40 0.00 18.30
N SER A 79 17.43 0.77 18.66
CA SER A 79 18.29 0.51 19.81
C SER A 79 17.92 1.38 21.02
N GLY A 80 18.40 0.99 22.20
CA GLY A 80 18.11 1.65 23.47
C GLY A 80 16.76 1.26 24.08
N ASP A 81 16.50 1.76 25.30
CA ASP A 81 15.25 1.49 26.04
C ASP A 81 14.05 2.24 25.43
N ASN A 82 14.26 3.51 25.03
CA ASN A 82 13.22 4.35 24.46
C ASN A 82 12.95 4.08 22.97
N LYS A 83 13.72 3.20 22.32
CA LYS A 83 13.60 2.90 20.88
C LYS A 83 13.55 4.15 20.01
N SER A 84 14.36 5.16 20.35
CA SER A 84 14.28 6.51 19.78
C SER A 84 14.52 6.55 18.27
N ASN A 85 15.28 5.59 17.75
CA ASN A 85 15.65 5.49 16.34
C ASN A 85 14.80 4.45 15.59
N GLY A 86 13.82 3.83 16.25
CA GLY A 86 12.95 2.82 15.65
C GLY A 86 11.86 3.43 14.77
N ILE A 87 11.30 2.60 13.89
CA ILE A 87 10.26 3.00 12.95
C ILE A 87 9.03 3.58 13.64
N ILE A 88 8.56 2.97 14.74
CA ILE A 88 7.38 3.40 15.48
C ILE A 88 7.57 4.82 16.03
N ASN A 89 8.74 5.10 16.61
CA ASN A 89 9.04 6.43 17.15
C ASN A 89 9.18 7.48 16.05
N ASN A 90 9.77 7.11 14.91
CA ASN A 90 9.91 8.02 13.78
C ASN A 90 8.53 8.33 13.15
N ILE A 91 7.63 7.34 13.07
CA ILE A 91 6.24 7.56 12.65
C ILE A 91 5.54 8.48 13.62
N TYR A 92 5.67 8.26 14.93
CA TYR A 92 5.07 9.13 15.95
C TYR A 92 5.51 10.59 15.78
N LYS A 93 6.81 10.84 15.63
CA LYS A 93 7.36 12.20 15.41
C LYS A 93 6.82 12.83 14.12
N ALA A 94 6.78 12.05 13.04
CA ALA A 94 6.28 12.51 11.75
C ALA A 94 4.80 12.95 11.80
N VAL A 95 3.98 12.22 12.55
CA VAL A 95 2.55 12.54 12.72
C VAL A 95 2.34 13.69 13.69
N VAL A 96 2.97 13.63 14.87
CA VAL A 96 2.67 14.52 16.00
C VAL A 96 3.52 15.79 16.00
N ASP A 97 4.84 15.65 15.86
CA ASP A 97 5.77 16.76 16.03
C ASP A 97 5.88 17.59 14.75
N GLU A 98 5.85 16.92 13.59
CA GLU A 98 6.07 17.55 12.29
C GLU A 98 4.78 17.74 11.48
N ASN A 99 3.68 17.07 11.86
CA ASN A 99 2.42 17.07 11.12
C ASN A 99 2.59 16.81 9.62
N ALA A 100 3.47 15.86 9.27
CA ALA A 100 3.85 15.55 7.91
C ALA A 100 3.13 14.33 7.33
N LEU A 101 2.57 13.47 8.19
CA LEU A 101 1.84 12.26 7.80
C LEU A 101 0.39 12.32 8.25
N GLU A 102 -0.53 12.10 7.31
CA GLU A 102 -1.95 11.92 7.61
C GLU A 102 -2.21 10.49 8.08
N VAL A 103 -3.00 10.35 9.16
CA VAL A 103 -3.41 9.07 9.73
C VAL A 103 -4.91 8.90 9.57
N PHE A 104 -5.35 7.67 9.35
CA PHE A 104 -6.76 7.31 9.11
C PHE A 104 -7.24 6.27 10.12
N ARG A 105 -8.56 6.22 10.33
CA ARG A 105 -9.23 5.24 11.19
C ARG A 105 -9.49 3.91 10.48
N ASP A 106 -9.61 3.94 9.17
CA ASP A 106 -10.03 2.83 8.33
C ASP A 106 -9.00 2.49 7.25
N GLU A 107 -8.99 1.23 6.81
CA GLU A 107 -8.11 0.74 5.74
C GLU A 107 -8.39 1.44 4.39
N ASN A 108 -9.61 1.93 4.17
CA ASN A 108 -10.03 2.58 2.94
C ASN A 108 -9.74 4.10 2.91
N PHE A 109 -9.12 4.64 3.97
CA PHE A 109 -8.74 6.05 4.10
C PHE A 109 -9.90 7.05 3.94
N THR A 110 -11.10 6.67 4.36
CA THR A 110 -12.29 7.54 4.29
C THR A 110 -12.41 8.48 5.47
N GLN A 111 -11.88 8.09 6.63
CA GLN A 111 -12.01 8.84 7.89
C GLN A 111 -10.63 9.23 8.43
N PRO A 112 -10.20 10.49 8.28
CA PRO A 112 -8.96 10.95 8.88
C PRO A 112 -9.07 10.96 10.41
N LEU A 113 -7.95 10.66 11.07
CA LEU A 113 -7.80 10.70 12.51
C LEU A 113 -7.11 12.01 12.91
N SER A 114 -7.63 12.71 13.92
CA SER A 114 -6.95 13.90 14.43
C SER A 114 -5.68 13.54 15.20
N ILE A 115 -4.72 14.46 15.27
CA ILE A 115 -3.45 14.24 16.00
C ILE A 115 -3.72 13.91 17.48
N ALA A 116 -4.69 14.57 18.10
CA ALA A 116 -5.06 14.32 19.49
C ALA A 116 -5.59 12.89 19.70
N GLU A 117 -6.49 12.44 18.82
CA GLU A 117 -7.03 11.08 18.89
C GLU A 117 -5.97 10.02 18.56
N PHE A 118 -5.04 10.33 17.66
CA PHE A 118 -3.88 9.50 17.38
C PHE A 118 -2.99 9.35 18.62
N GLN A 119 -2.67 10.46 19.29
CA GLN A 119 -1.88 10.44 20.53
C GLN A 119 -2.59 9.66 21.64
N GLU A 120 -3.90 9.83 21.78
CA GLU A 120 -4.70 9.07 22.74
C GLU A 120 -4.61 7.56 22.45
N ASN A 121 -4.79 7.16 21.19
CA ASN A 121 -4.67 5.77 20.78
C ASN A 121 -3.25 5.22 20.93
N PHE A 122 -2.24 6.06 20.77
CA PHE A 122 -0.83 5.66 20.84
C PHE A 122 -0.34 5.53 22.28
N TRP A 123 -0.78 6.37 23.21
CA TRP A 123 -0.28 6.39 24.59
C TRP A 123 -1.19 5.69 25.60
N LEU A 124 -2.48 5.52 25.32
CA LEU A 124 -3.44 4.96 26.27
C LEU A 124 -3.85 3.53 25.91
N SER A 125 -3.67 2.65 26.89
CA SER A 125 -4.28 1.32 26.93
C SER A 125 -5.78 1.41 27.22
N ALA A 126 -6.52 0.31 27.04
CA ALA A 126 -7.96 0.23 27.35
C ALA A 126 -8.29 0.61 28.81
N ASN A 127 -7.35 0.42 29.75
CA ASN A 127 -7.53 0.78 31.16
C ASN A 127 -7.17 2.25 31.48
N GLY A 128 -6.72 3.03 30.48
CA GLY A 128 -6.22 4.40 30.68
C GLY A 128 -4.78 4.49 31.17
N ASP A 129 -4.06 3.37 31.24
CA ASP A 129 -2.64 3.34 31.60
C ASP A 129 -1.77 3.87 30.45
N SER A 130 -0.76 4.68 30.80
CA SER A 130 0.25 5.16 29.87
C SER A 130 1.17 4.02 29.45
N ILE A 131 1.38 3.87 28.14
CA ILE A 131 2.29 2.87 27.57
C ILE A 131 3.60 3.48 27.09
N PHE A 132 4.60 2.64 26.84
CA PHE A 132 5.88 3.04 26.25
C PHE A 132 5.98 2.58 24.80
N VAL A 133 6.75 3.32 23.99
CA VAL A 133 7.00 2.98 22.57
C VAL A 133 7.54 1.56 22.40
N LYS A 134 8.38 1.07 23.32
CA LYS A 134 8.90 -0.32 23.31
C LYS A 134 7.81 -1.40 23.46
N GLN A 135 6.63 -1.04 23.95
CA GLN A 135 5.51 -1.97 24.07
C GLN A 135 4.65 -2.01 22.79
N LEU A 136 4.95 -1.13 21.83
CA LEU A 136 4.39 -1.13 20.47
C LEU A 136 5.39 -1.80 19.53
N TYR A 137 5.23 -3.11 19.35
CA TYR A 137 6.15 -3.93 18.58
C TYR A 137 5.52 -4.60 17.36
N TYR A 138 4.24 -4.37 17.09
CA TYR A 138 3.59 -4.82 15.86
C TYR A 138 3.47 -3.69 14.86
N LEU A 139 3.94 -3.96 13.65
CA LEU A 139 3.73 -3.13 12.48
C LEU A 139 3.04 -3.99 11.43
N ASP A 140 1.77 -3.72 11.21
CA ASP A 140 0.98 -4.46 10.23
C ASP A 140 0.96 -3.69 8.92
N PHE A 141 0.80 -4.41 7.81
CA PHE A 141 0.70 -3.78 6.51
C PHE A 141 -0.12 -4.64 5.56
N LYS A 142 -0.73 -4.00 4.57
CA LYS A 142 -1.38 -4.68 3.44
C LYS A 142 -0.50 -4.57 2.22
N GLU A 143 -0.25 -5.69 1.58
CA GLU A 143 0.41 -5.76 0.28
C GLU A 143 -0.51 -6.43 -0.73
N ASP A 144 -0.44 -5.96 -1.97
CA ASP A 144 -1.02 -6.64 -3.10
C ASP A 144 0.08 -7.36 -3.87
N PHE A 145 -0.12 -8.65 -4.09
CA PHE A 145 0.68 -9.48 -4.97
C PHE A 145 0.11 -9.38 -6.37
N VAL A 146 0.73 -8.56 -7.22
CA VAL A 146 0.21 -8.18 -8.53
C VAL A 146 1.09 -8.77 -9.63
N PHE A 147 0.47 -9.45 -10.60
CA PHE A 147 1.12 -9.80 -11.86
C PHE A 147 0.87 -8.70 -12.89
N ASP A 148 1.93 -7.97 -13.23
CA ASP A 148 1.89 -6.91 -14.23
C ASP A 148 2.16 -7.50 -15.62
N ARG A 149 1.16 -7.40 -16.52
CA ARG A 149 1.27 -7.85 -17.90
C ARG A 149 2.38 -7.14 -18.68
N HIS A 150 2.55 -5.84 -18.45
CA HIS A 150 3.44 -5.02 -19.26
C HIS A 150 4.90 -5.37 -18.99
N HIS A 151 5.24 -5.56 -17.72
CA HIS A 151 6.60 -5.95 -17.32
C HIS A 151 6.79 -7.47 -17.26
N SER A 152 5.69 -8.25 -17.31
CA SER A 152 5.69 -9.70 -17.11
C SER A 152 6.32 -10.12 -15.79
N ASP A 153 6.28 -9.24 -14.79
CA ASP A 153 6.91 -9.41 -13.48
C ASP A 153 5.84 -9.46 -12.39
N LEU A 154 6.14 -10.20 -11.32
CA LEU A 154 5.38 -10.15 -10.08
C LEU A 154 5.89 -9.01 -9.20
N VAL A 155 4.97 -8.14 -8.83
CA VAL A 155 5.27 -6.94 -8.07
C VAL A 155 4.50 -6.98 -6.76
N PHE A 156 5.25 -6.89 -5.67
CA PHE A 156 4.67 -6.63 -4.36
C PHE A 156 4.43 -5.13 -4.21
N ASP A 157 3.17 -4.75 -4.04
CA ASP A 157 2.75 -3.36 -3.87
C ASP A 157 2.14 -3.15 -2.49
N ILE A 158 2.90 -2.54 -1.59
CA ILE A 158 2.44 -2.23 -0.23
C ILE A 158 1.48 -1.03 -0.32
N LYS A 159 0.28 -1.18 0.24
CA LYS A 159 -0.78 -0.18 0.20
C LYS A 159 -0.78 0.73 1.41
N PHE A 160 -0.67 0.13 2.59
CA PHE A 160 -0.72 0.86 3.85
C PHE A 160 0.09 0.17 4.93
N VAL A 161 0.46 0.98 5.92
CA VAL A 161 1.06 0.54 7.17
C VAL A 161 0.09 0.87 8.30
N GLU A 162 -0.12 -0.09 9.18
CA GLU A 162 -1.02 -0.02 10.33
C GLU A 162 -0.19 -0.14 11.61
N LEU A 163 -0.37 0.81 12.51
CA LEU A 163 0.18 0.73 13.86
C LEU A 163 -0.80 -0.02 14.75
N VAL A 164 -0.34 -1.11 15.37
CA VAL A 164 -1.19 -1.97 16.21
C VAL A 164 -0.64 -2.02 17.63
N MET A 165 -1.51 -1.75 18.59
CA MET A 165 -1.24 -2.01 20.00
C MET A 165 -1.47 -3.51 20.29
N PRO A 166 -0.42 -4.24 20.74
CA PRO A 166 -0.55 -5.64 21.12
C PRO A 166 -1.52 -5.83 22.28
N SER A 167 -2.20 -6.98 22.32
CA SER A 167 -3.19 -7.26 23.38
C SER A 167 -2.60 -7.19 24.79
N VAL A 168 -1.38 -7.72 24.99
CA VAL A 168 -0.67 -7.67 26.27
C VAL A 168 -0.44 -6.23 26.75
N THR A 169 -0.16 -5.32 25.82
CA THR A 169 0.02 -3.89 26.10
C THR A 169 -1.34 -3.20 26.33
N ASN A 170 -2.38 -3.66 25.65
CA ASN A 170 -3.75 -3.18 25.76
C ASN A 170 -4.53 -3.85 26.91
N ALA A 171 -3.89 -4.12 28.04
CA ALA A 171 -4.50 -4.73 29.22
C ALA A 171 -5.28 -6.05 28.95
N ASN A 172 -4.83 -6.83 27.96
CA ASN A 172 -5.47 -8.06 27.48
C ASN A 172 -6.89 -7.87 26.91
N ALA A 173 -7.29 -6.63 26.57
CA ALA A 173 -8.59 -6.32 25.96
C ALA A 173 -8.64 -6.58 24.44
N GLY A 174 -7.77 -7.46 23.92
CA GLY A 174 -7.56 -7.64 22.48
C GLY A 174 -6.60 -6.61 21.86
N GLN A 175 -6.32 -6.79 20.57
CA GLN A 175 -5.45 -5.88 19.80
C GLN A 175 -6.23 -4.62 19.42
N LYS A 176 -5.60 -3.46 19.54
CA LYS A 176 -6.21 -2.17 19.19
C LYS A 176 -5.43 -1.53 18.06
N THR A 177 -6.12 -1.15 16.99
CA THR A 177 -5.52 -0.35 15.91
C THR A 177 -5.33 1.09 16.37
N ILE A 178 -4.12 1.61 16.21
CA ILE A 178 -3.79 3.00 16.54
C ILE A 178 -4.16 3.92 15.38
N GLY A 179 -3.83 3.48 14.15
CA GLY A 179 -4.20 4.18 12.93
C GLY A 179 -3.52 3.59 11.68
N PHE A 180 -4.07 3.96 10.52
CA PHE A 180 -3.60 3.57 9.20
C PHE A 180 -2.87 4.72 8.53
N ILE A 181 -1.76 4.43 7.86
CA ILE A 181 -0.94 5.39 7.12
C ILE A 181 -0.80 4.90 5.69
N ARG A 182 -1.06 5.77 4.72
CA ARG A 182 -0.83 5.49 3.30
C ARG A 182 0.65 5.21 3.07
N TYR A 183 0.96 4.07 2.45
CA TYR A 183 2.35 3.70 2.20
C TYR A 183 3.05 4.70 1.26
N LYS A 184 2.30 5.26 0.30
CA LYS A 184 2.79 6.32 -0.59
C LYS A 184 3.31 7.53 0.17
N ASP A 185 2.55 8.02 1.15
CA ASP A 185 2.94 9.20 1.94
C ASP A 185 4.09 8.88 2.88
N PHE A 186 4.06 7.69 3.49
CA PHE A 186 5.16 7.16 4.30
C PHE A 186 6.48 7.17 3.52
N VAL A 187 6.50 6.59 2.32
CA VAL A 187 7.70 6.56 1.48
C VAL A 187 8.15 7.96 1.07
N ASN A 188 7.23 8.81 0.61
CA ASN A 188 7.56 10.16 0.16
C ASN A 188 8.20 11.02 1.26
N TYR A 189 7.70 10.88 2.49
CA TYR A 189 8.24 11.59 3.64
C TYR A 189 9.60 11.02 4.09
N PHE A 190 9.72 9.70 4.25
CA PHE A 190 10.93 9.09 4.81
C PHE A 190 12.10 8.98 3.82
N LYS A 191 11.86 9.05 2.51
CA LYS A 191 12.89 8.93 1.47
C LYS A 191 14.05 9.93 1.63
N TYR A 192 13.75 11.15 2.06
CA TYR A 192 14.75 12.21 2.23
C TYR A 192 15.04 12.56 3.69
N HIS A 193 14.48 11.80 4.63
CA HIS A 193 14.60 12.12 6.04
C HIS A 193 16.01 11.76 6.57
N PRO A 194 16.71 12.69 7.27
CA PRO A 194 18.11 12.48 7.64
C PRO A 194 18.30 11.40 8.71
N SER A 195 17.41 11.34 9.71
CA SER A 195 17.56 10.48 10.89
C SER A 195 16.72 9.21 10.87
N ALA A 196 15.74 9.11 9.97
CA ALA A 196 14.80 8.00 9.91
C ALA A 196 15.28 6.98 8.88
N ARG A 197 16.11 6.05 9.36
CA ARG A 197 16.81 5.09 8.50
C ARG A 197 16.72 3.69 9.08
N TRP A 198 16.74 2.71 8.20
CA TRP A 198 16.89 1.31 8.58
C TRP A 198 18.29 1.10 9.16
N LEU A 199 18.36 0.56 10.38
CA LEU A 199 19.61 0.40 11.10
C LEU A 199 20.32 -0.88 10.67
N ASN A 200 21.52 -0.76 10.14
CA ASN A 200 22.36 -1.91 9.85
C ASN A 200 23.34 -2.16 11.01
N PHE A 201 23.08 -3.19 11.82
CA PHE A 201 23.97 -3.56 12.92
C PHE A 201 25.26 -4.28 12.45
N GLN A 202 25.28 -4.80 11.22
CA GLN A 202 26.44 -5.50 10.66
C GLN A 202 27.37 -4.58 9.87
N ASN A 203 26.83 -3.52 9.25
CA ASN A 203 27.59 -2.55 8.47
C ASN A 203 27.19 -1.11 8.81
N ILE A 204 28.05 -0.43 9.58
CA ILE A 204 27.81 0.96 10.01
C ILE A 204 28.12 2.01 8.93
N SER A 205 28.80 1.64 7.84
CA SER A 205 29.26 2.60 6.83
C SER A 205 28.16 3.08 5.90
N LYS A 206 27.12 2.27 5.67
CA LYS A 206 25.98 2.64 4.83
C LYS A 206 24.69 2.38 5.60
N SER A 207 23.86 3.42 5.71
CA SER A 207 22.48 3.32 6.18
C SER A 207 21.53 3.35 4.99
N LEU A 208 20.51 2.50 5.03
CA LEU A 208 19.44 2.46 4.03
C LEU A 208 18.26 3.29 4.54
N THR A 209 17.56 3.94 3.64
CA THR A 209 16.28 4.60 3.96
C THR A 209 15.17 3.55 4.10
N TYR A 210 14.03 3.94 4.68
CA TYR A 210 12.94 2.98 4.85
C TYR A 210 12.38 2.52 3.50
N ASP A 211 12.28 3.39 2.49
CA ASP A 211 11.83 3.00 1.16
C ASP A 211 12.72 1.92 0.53
N GLU A 212 14.04 2.09 0.58
CA GLU A 212 14.99 1.08 0.09
C GLU A 212 14.88 -0.24 0.87
N ALA A 213 14.70 -0.17 2.19
CA ALA A 213 14.60 -1.35 3.05
C ALA A 213 13.29 -2.12 2.82
N PHE A 214 12.16 -1.44 2.63
CA PHE A 214 10.88 -2.08 2.34
C PHE A 214 10.82 -2.62 0.91
N GLU A 215 11.34 -1.88 -0.07
CA GLU A 215 11.41 -2.35 -1.47
C GLU A 215 12.32 -3.59 -1.60
N SER A 216 13.44 -3.61 -0.88
CA SER A 216 14.35 -4.77 -0.83
C SER A 216 13.87 -5.88 0.12
N ARG A 217 12.70 -5.73 0.76
CA ARG A 217 12.15 -6.67 1.76
C ARG A 217 13.13 -7.05 2.87
N LEU A 218 13.87 -6.07 3.41
CA LEU A 218 14.78 -6.25 4.55
C LEU A 218 14.02 -6.32 5.89
N PHE A 219 12.95 -7.11 5.92
CA PHE A 219 12.15 -7.43 7.09
C PHE A 219 11.55 -8.84 6.95
N ARG A 220 11.20 -9.44 8.09
CA ARG A 220 10.46 -10.69 8.17
C ARG A 220 9.05 -10.39 8.64
N SER A 221 8.07 -11.04 8.04
CA SER A 221 6.66 -10.85 8.37
C SER A 221 5.90 -12.16 8.33
N VAL A 222 4.77 -12.22 9.02
CA VAL A 222 3.87 -13.36 9.06
C VAL A 222 2.53 -12.97 8.45
N VAL A 223 1.97 -13.82 7.59
CA VAL A 223 0.65 -13.57 6.98
C VAL A 223 -0.44 -13.76 8.03
N ARG A 224 -1.27 -12.72 8.24
CA ARG A 224 -2.44 -12.79 9.14
C ARG A 224 -3.73 -13.09 8.40
N ARG A 225 -3.87 -12.55 7.20
CA ARG A 225 -5.05 -12.65 6.34
C ARG A 225 -4.62 -12.59 4.89
N PHE A 226 -5.37 -13.25 4.02
CA PHE A 226 -5.29 -13.10 2.58
C PHE A 226 -6.70 -12.93 2.04
N THR A 227 -6.85 -12.49 0.78
CA THR A 227 -8.16 -12.37 0.14
C THR A 227 -8.89 -13.71 0.13
N ASN A 228 -9.92 -13.84 0.96
CA ASN A 228 -10.75 -15.02 1.11
C ASN A 228 -12.25 -14.63 1.08
N PRO A 229 -13.16 -15.56 0.74
CA PRO A 229 -14.59 -15.26 0.64
C PRO A 229 -15.21 -14.70 1.93
N ASP A 230 -14.72 -15.16 3.08
CA ASP A 230 -15.27 -14.81 4.40
C ASP A 230 -14.53 -13.65 5.08
N GLU A 231 -13.52 -13.06 4.44
CA GLU A 231 -12.64 -12.01 5.00
C GLU A 231 -11.97 -12.34 6.36
N ALA A 232 -12.08 -13.59 6.81
CA ALA A 232 -11.56 -14.11 8.06
C ALA A 232 -10.02 -14.11 8.14
N LEU A 233 -9.48 -13.97 9.36
CA LEU A 233 -8.06 -14.18 9.62
C LEU A 233 -7.71 -15.66 9.46
N ILE A 234 -6.44 -15.95 9.15
CA ILE A 234 -5.94 -17.33 9.10
C ILE A 234 -6.16 -18.03 10.45
N ALA A 235 -6.01 -17.29 11.55
CA ALA A 235 -6.25 -17.81 12.89
C ALA A 235 -7.71 -18.27 13.10
N ASP A 236 -8.68 -17.55 12.52
CA ASP A 236 -10.11 -17.85 12.67
C ASP A 236 -10.56 -19.03 11.78
N MET A 237 -9.77 -19.34 10.75
CA MET A 237 -10.00 -20.52 9.89
C MET A 237 -9.55 -21.84 10.53
N VAL A 238 -8.75 -21.77 11.60
CA VAL A 238 -8.26 -22.96 12.29
C VAL A 238 -9.34 -23.48 13.24
N ASN A 239 -9.52 -24.80 13.25
CA ASN A 239 -10.43 -25.45 14.20
C ASN A 239 -10.04 -25.12 15.65
N ALA A 240 -10.99 -24.57 16.40
CA ALA A 240 -10.78 -24.21 17.81
C ALA A 240 -10.46 -25.42 18.71
N ASP A 241 -10.87 -26.62 18.31
CA ASP A 241 -10.61 -27.88 19.03
C ASP A 241 -9.19 -28.43 18.79
N HIS A 242 -8.38 -27.78 17.95
CA HIS A 242 -6.99 -28.18 17.75
C HIS A 242 -6.17 -27.96 19.03
N PRO A 243 -5.25 -28.88 19.42
CA PRO A 243 -4.47 -28.75 20.65
C PRO A 243 -3.70 -27.42 20.74
N ASP A 244 -3.13 -26.98 19.62
CA ASP A 244 -2.40 -25.71 19.51
C ASP A 244 -2.90 -24.93 18.28
N PRO A 245 -3.96 -24.11 18.40
CA PRO A 245 -4.55 -23.41 17.26
C PRO A 245 -3.61 -22.30 16.73
N GLU A 246 -2.87 -21.63 17.61
CA GLU A 246 -1.92 -20.58 17.23
C GLU A 246 -0.77 -21.12 16.36
N MET A 247 -0.22 -22.28 16.76
CA MET A 247 0.84 -22.94 15.99
C MET A 247 0.33 -23.37 14.62
N GLN A 248 -0.89 -23.93 14.56
CA GLN A 248 -1.49 -24.33 13.29
C GLN A 248 -1.75 -23.12 12.38
N ALA A 249 -2.20 -21.99 12.93
CA ALA A 249 -2.39 -20.76 12.17
C ALA A 249 -1.06 -20.25 11.58
N TYR A 250 0.03 -20.33 12.36
CA TYR A 250 1.36 -20.02 11.87
C TYR A 250 1.80 -20.96 10.74
N ILE A 251 1.62 -22.27 10.89
CA ILE A 251 1.94 -23.24 9.82
C ILE A 251 1.12 -22.96 8.55
N ASN A 252 -0.17 -22.65 8.69
CA ASN A 252 -1.03 -22.29 7.57
C ASN A 252 -0.54 -21.00 6.89
N SER A 253 -0.09 -20.01 7.66
CA SER A 253 0.50 -18.78 7.11
C SER A 253 1.77 -19.03 6.29
N LEU A 254 2.64 -19.94 6.78
CA LEU A 254 3.85 -20.35 6.06
C LEU A 254 3.51 -21.16 4.80
N ALA A 255 2.56 -22.08 4.89
CA ALA A 255 2.10 -22.86 3.75
C ALA A 255 1.54 -21.97 2.65
N PHE A 256 0.78 -20.93 3.02
CA PHE A 256 0.29 -19.92 2.08
C PHE A 256 1.43 -19.12 1.44
N GLU A 257 2.44 -18.71 2.21
CA GLU A 257 3.61 -18.02 1.67
C GLU A 257 4.39 -18.90 0.68
N TYR A 258 4.62 -20.18 1.00
CA TYR A 258 5.23 -21.12 0.06
C TYR A 258 4.39 -21.30 -1.20
N LYS A 259 3.07 -21.34 -1.09
CA LYS A 259 2.17 -21.41 -2.24
C LYS A 259 2.29 -20.18 -3.14
N LEU A 260 2.47 -18.99 -2.59
CA LEU A 260 2.69 -17.78 -3.39
C LEU A 260 4.03 -17.84 -4.14
N LEU A 261 5.09 -18.34 -3.50
CA LEU A 261 6.39 -18.53 -4.14
C LEU A 261 6.35 -19.63 -5.22
N GLU A 262 5.64 -20.72 -4.97
CA GLU A 262 5.42 -21.78 -5.97
C GLU A 262 4.64 -21.24 -7.17
N PHE A 263 3.60 -20.44 -6.93
CA PHE A 263 2.85 -19.76 -7.98
C PHE A 263 3.76 -18.83 -8.79
N GLU A 264 4.60 -18.03 -8.13
CA GLU A 264 5.62 -17.21 -8.80
C GLU A 264 6.53 -18.06 -9.69
N ASN A 265 7.14 -19.12 -9.14
CA ASN A 265 8.02 -20.00 -9.90
C ASN A 265 7.32 -20.64 -11.11
N SER A 266 6.05 -21.06 -10.95
CA SER A 266 5.27 -21.66 -12.04
C SER A 266 5.01 -20.70 -13.21
N LEU A 267 5.00 -19.39 -12.95
CA LEU A 267 4.89 -18.36 -13.99
C LEU A 267 6.21 -18.14 -14.76
N TRP A 268 7.32 -18.76 -14.35
CA TRP A 268 8.63 -18.63 -15.00
C TRP A 268 9.12 -19.93 -15.66
N GLU A 269 8.54 -21.08 -15.33
CA GLU A 269 9.00 -22.40 -15.78
C GLU A 269 8.58 -22.78 -17.22
N TRP A 270 8.02 -21.87 -18.02
CA TRP A 270 7.52 -22.14 -19.38
C TRP A 270 8.35 -21.53 -20.51
#